data_AF-A0A2T5ITK3-F1
#
_entry.id   AF-A0A2T5ITK3-F1
#
_cell.length_a   1.000
_cell.length_b   1.000
_cell.length_c   1.000
_cell.angle_alpha   90.00
_cell.angle_beta   90.00
_cell.angle_gamma   90.00
#
_symmetry.space_group_name_H-M   'P 1'
#
loop_
_entity.id
_entity.type
_entity.pdbx_description
1 polymer ?
#
loop_
_entity_poly.entity_id
_entity_poly.type
_entity_poly.pdbx_seq_one_letter_code
_entity_poly.pdbx_strand_id
1 'polypeptide(L)'
;MITEQLHATHHSISNFERDSLEYLIFNNQTHEFYRECSLSLQKIIELCNRLTRDGQYHVLAGLFTDIYASVLLFKGIHNSRGSKESIEFLGFWHESMASLVMAYCIITKDFFKIKRLYLLMSTSLKEDPQATQEARKLILSSLPDFEEALDSIEESILSVDDNKDFYSLSIEEQKAYFTNMAKNLGMDPDDPESEYGHIVEMGLKNYDPSSIMRNCESLFVHYRPGGIIAQSLRMHSTGGMHLLVCLKHGYAHGTGNLLSRLYDDSDGPSFGHSFKEQHCDKCSDCKPRPKEWRWSLKWYESAVEDNRDILSKYKF
;
A
#
# COMPACT_ATOMS: atom_id res chain seq x y z
N MET A 1 1.04 -9.32 -11.77
CA MET A 1 2.03 -10.08 -10.99
C MET A 1 3.41 -9.42 -10.98
N ILE A 2 4.25 -9.48 -12.04
CA ILE A 2 5.63 -8.91 -11.99
C ILE A 2 5.62 -7.36 -11.86
N THR A 3 4.75 -6.66 -12.60
CA THR A 3 4.63 -5.19 -12.52
C THR A 3 4.15 -4.73 -11.13
N GLU A 4 3.31 -5.50 -10.46
CA GLU A 4 2.83 -5.20 -9.10
C GLU A 4 3.94 -5.41 -8.07
N GLN A 5 4.75 -6.47 -8.22
CA GLN A 5 5.94 -6.71 -7.41
C GLN A 5 7.00 -5.61 -7.62
N LEU A 6 7.21 -5.18 -8.86
CA LEU A 6 8.07 -4.05 -9.18
C LEU A 6 7.56 -2.77 -8.50
N HIS A 7 6.26 -2.48 -8.61
CA HIS A 7 5.65 -1.30 -8.00
C HIS A 7 5.84 -1.30 -6.48
N ALA A 8 5.47 -2.40 -5.82
CA ALA A 8 5.57 -2.50 -4.38
C ALA A 8 7.02 -2.37 -3.89
N THR A 9 7.96 -3.10 -4.50
CA THR A 9 9.38 -3.02 -4.11
C THR A 9 10.00 -1.65 -4.41
N HIS A 10 9.64 -1.01 -5.52
CA HIS A 10 10.10 0.34 -5.87
C HIS A 10 9.76 1.37 -4.79
N HIS A 11 8.52 1.35 -4.28
CA HIS A 11 8.08 2.27 -3.24
C HIS A 11 8.63 1.90 -1.85
N SER A 12 8.88 0.62 -1.59
CA SER A 12 9.46 0.16 -0.32
C SER A 12 10.93 0.57 -0.13
N ILE A 13 11.72 0.73 -1.20
CA ILE A 13 13.15 1.10 -1.12
C ILE A 13 13.39 2.43 -0.41
N SER A 14 12.47 3.39 -0.57
CA SER A 14 12.58 4.73 0.03
C SER A 14 12.66 4.74 1.56
N ASN A 15 12.43 3.60 2.22
CA ASN A 15 12.38 3.46 3.67
C ASN A 15 13.65 2.92 4.29
N PHE A 16 14.57 2.40 3.48
CA PHE A 16 15.85 1.95 3.98
C PHE A 16 16.83 3.11 3.92
N GLU A 17 17.68 3.23 4.95
CA GLU A 17 18.84 4.11 4.87
C GLU A 17 19.69 3.68 3.67
N ARG A 18 20.15 4.63 2.85
CA ARG A 18 20.83 4.32 1.57
C ARG A 18 22.04 3.41 1.71
N ASP A 19 22.70 3.43 2.87
CA ASP A 19 23.90 2.64 3.15
C ASP A 19 23.59 1.31 3.86
N SER A 20 22.31 0.97 4.08
CA SER A 20 21.91 -0.26 4.76
C SER A 20 21.99 -1.48 3.82
N LEU A 21 22.21 -2.66 4.41
CA LEU A 21 22.23 -3.92 3.66
C LEU A 21 20.87 -4.21 3.02
N GLU A 22 19.79 -3.87 3.72
CA GLU A 22 18.41 -4.00 3.26
C GLU A 22 18.16 -3.12 2.03
N TYR A 23 18.63 -1.85 2.05
CA TYR A 23 18.55 -0.99 0.87
C TYR A 23 19.20 -1.63 -0.34
N LEU A 24 20.41 -2.19 -0.18
CA LEU A 24 21.15 -2.84 -1.26
C LEU A 24 20.41 -4.07 -1.81
N ILE A 25 19.89 -4.93 -0.94
CA ILE A 25 19.16 -6.15 -1.32
C ILE A 25 17.89 -5.78 -2.10
N PHE A 26 17.06 -4.90 -1.54
CA PHE A 26 15.79 -4.51 -2.17
C PHE A 26 16.03 -3.73 -3.46
N ASN A 27 17.03 -2.85 -3.50
CA ASN A 27 17.36 -2.13 -4.72
C ASN A 27 17.82 -3.05 -5.85
N ASN A 28 18.59 -4.11 -5.53
CA ASN A 28 18.99 -5.12 -6.51
C ASN A 28 17.77 -5.92 -7.01
N GLN A 29 16.91 -6.40 -6.12
CA GLN A 29 15.67 -7.10 -6.51
C GLN A 29 14.76 -6.23 -7.38
N THR A 30 14.56 -4.96 -7.02
CA THR A 30 13.79 -4.03 -7.86
C THR A 30 14.46 -3.80 -9.21
N HIS A 31 15.80 -3.82 -9.29
CA HIS A 31 16.50 -3.73 -10.57
C HIS A 31 16.26 -4.97 -11.45
N GLU A 32 16.25 -6.17 -10.86
CA GLU A 32 15.91 -7.41 -11.57
C GLU A 32 14.48 -7.37 -12.12
N PHE A 33 13.49 -7.06 -11.27
CA PHE A 33 12.10 -6.91 -11.72
C PHE A 33 11.94 -5.81 -12.78
N TYR A 34 12.63 -4.68 -12.62
CA TYR A 34 12.59 -3.59 -13.59
C TYR A 34 13.10 -4.04 -14.97
N ARG A 35 14.18 -4.83 -15.00
CA ARG A 35 14.73 -5.39 -16.24
C ARG A 35 13.75 -6.38 -16.88
N GLU A 36 13.12 -7.26 -16.10
CA GLU A 36 12.13 -8.20 -16.61
C GLU A 36 10.87 -7.51 -17.16
N CYS A 37 10.37 -6.50 -16.46
CA CYS A 37 9.27 -5.65 -16.94
C CYS A 37 9.65 -4.93 -18.23
N SER A 38 10.87 -4.41 -18.33
CA SER A 38 11.37 -3.73 -19.54
C SER A 38 11.41 -4.68 -20.74
N LEU A 39 11.90 -5.91 -20.57
CA LEU A 39 11.91 -6.93 -21.62
C LEU A 39 10.50 -7.35 -22.04
N SER A 40 9.59 -7.46 -21.09
CA SER A 40 8.19 -7.79 -21.35
C SER A 40 7.48 -6.66 -22.10
N LEU A 41 7.72 -5.42 -21.70
CA LEU A 41 7.21 -4.22 -22.37
C LEU A 41 7.74 -4.12 -23.80
N GLN A 42 9.01 -4.39 -24.04
CA GLN A 42 9.56 -4.42 -25.40
C GLN A 42 8.81 -5.42 -26.30
N LYS A 43 8.56 -6.65 -25.83
CA LYS A 43 7.80 -7.66 -26.58
C LYS A 43 6.38 -7.20 -26.88
N ILE A 44 5.74 -6.54 -25.92
CA ILE A 44 4.41 -5.95 -26.07
C ILE A 44 4.42 -4.85 -27.14
N ILE A 45 5.39 -3.93 -27.10
CA ILE A 45 5.55 -2.84 -28.07
C ILE A 45 5.71 -3.43 -29.48
N GLU A 46 6.59 -4.41 -29.64
CA GLU A 46 6.81 -5.11 -30.91
C GLU A 46 5.54 -5.82 -31.42
N LEU A 47 4.75 -6.41 -30.53
CA LEU A 47 3.47 -7.02 -30.86
C LEU A 47 2.45 -5.97 -31.31
N CYS A 48 2.27 -4.86 -30.57
CA CYS A 48 1.36 -3.78 -30.96
C CYS A 48 1.73 -3.19 -32.32
N ASN A 49 3.03 -2.97 -32.58
CA ASN A 49 3.53 -2.46 -33.85
C ASN A 49 3.24 -3.44 -35.00
N ARG A 50 3.39 -4.74 -34.76
CA ARG A 50 3.05 -5.79 -35.72
C ARG A 50 1.56 -5.81 -36.04
N LEU A 51 0.70 -5.81 -35.02
CA LEU A 51 -0.76 -5.78 -35.18
C LEU A 51 -1.21 -4.54 -35.96
N THR A 52 -0.58 -3.38 -35.70
CA THR A 52 -0.84 -2.14 -36.43
C THR A 52 -0.48 -2.28 -37.91
N ARG A 53 0.73 -2.74 -38.22
CA ARG A 53 1.20 -2.93 -39.61
C ARG A 53 0.33 -3.92 -40.38
N ASP A 54 -0.09 -5.00 -39.71
CA ASP A 54 -0.86 -6.07 -40.33
C ASP A 54 -2.38 -5.75 -40.36
N GLY A 55 -2.79 -4.54 -39.94
CA GLY A 55 -4.18 -4.06 -39.97
C GLY A 55 -5.12 -4.75 -38.99
N GLN A 56 -4.59 -5.44 -37.97
CA GLN A 56 -5.34 -6.23 -36.99
C GLN A 56 -5.84 -5.36 -35.82
N TYR A 57 -6.51 -4.25 -36.15
CA TYR A 57 -6.91 -3.25 -35.17
C TYR A 57 -7.89 -3.75 -34.10
N HIS A 58 -8.72 -4.74 -34.41
CA HIS A 58 -9.61 -5.37 -33.41
C HIS A 58 -8.83 -6.10 -32.30
N VAL A 59 -7.79 -6.86 -32.68
CA VAL A 59 -6.91 -7.57 -31.73
C VAL A 59 -6.10 -6.54 -30.95
N LEU A 60 -5.55 -5.55 -31.64
CA LEU A 60 -4.80 -4.46 -31.02
C LEU A 60 -5.64 -3.74 -29.96
N ALA A 61 -6.89 -3.41 -30.27
CA ALA A 61 -7.78 -2.73 -29.35
C ALA A 61 -8.09 -3.56 -28.11
N GLY A 62 -8.28 -4.88 -28.25
CA GLY A 62 -8.41 -5.79 -27.11
C GLY A 62 -7.14 -5.80 -26.25
N LEU A 63 -6.01 -6.14 -26.87
CA LEU A 63 -4.71 -6.23 -26.19
C LEU A 63 -4.34 -4.93 -25.47
N PHE A 64 -4.40 -3.79 -26.16
CA PHE A 64 -3.95 -2.51 -25.61
C PHE A 64 -4.82 -2.06 -24.43
N THR A 65 -6.14 -2.25 -24.52
CA THR A 65 -7.06 -1.91 -23.42
C THR A 65 -6.78 -2.75 -22.17
N ASP A 66 -6.35 -4.00 -22.33
CA ASP A 66 -6.04 -4.89 -21.21
C ASP A 66 -4.70 -4.58 -20.54
N ILE A 67 -3.70 -4.14 -21.32
CA ILE A 67 -2.36 -3.85 -20.79
C ILE A 67 -2.16 -2.39 -20.36
N TYR A 68 -3.05 -1.46 -20.75
CA TYR A 68 -2.90 -0.01 -20.54
C TYR A 68 -2.52 0.32 -19.09
N ALA A 69 -3.27 -0.19 -18.11
CA ALA A 69 -3.03 0.09 -16.69
C ALA A 69 -1.64 -0.41 -16.23
N SER A 70 -1.19 -1.57 -16.74
CA SER A 70 0.13 -2.12 -16.43
C SER A 70 1.25 -1.27 -17.02
N VAL A 71 1.06 -0.73 -18.23
CA VAL A 71 2.02 0.18 -18.86
C VAL A 71 2.06 1.51 -18.11
N LEU A 72 0.91 2.04 -17.70
CA LEU A 72 0.81 3.28 -16.92
C LEU A 72 1.53 3.16 -15.57
N LEU A 73 1.29 2.08 -14.82
CA LEU A 73 1.99 1.79 -13.56
C LEU A 73 3.50 1.68 -13.77
N PHE A 74 3.93 0.99 -14.83
CA PHE A 74 5.35 0.90 -15.16
C PHE A 74 5.94 2.26 -15.54
N LYS A 75 5.22 3.13 -16.26
CA LYS A 75 5.66 4.48 -16.64
C LYS A 75 6.03 5.31 -15.40
N GLY A 76 5.23 5.26 -14.34
CA GLY A 76 5.53 5.95 -13.07
C GLY A 76 6.87 5.53 -12.46
N ILE A 77 7.15 4.22 -12.45
CA ILE A 77 8.43 3.66 -11.96
C ILE A 77 9.58 4.00 -12.92
N HIS A 78 9.29 3.94 -14.23
CA HIS A 78 10.25 4.22 -15.29
C HIS A 78 10.73 5.67 -15.25
N ASN A 79 9.88 6.63 -14.89
CA ASN A 79 10.26 8.04 -14.68
C ASN A 79 11.37 8.21 -13.63
N SER A 80 11.45 7.29 -12.65
CA SER A 80 12.44 7.34 -11.57
C SER A 80 13.73 6.56 -11.88
N ARG A 81 13.71 5.66 -12.88
CA ARG A 81 14.80 4.69 -13.12
C ARG A 81 15.34 4.68 -14.55
N GLY A 82 14.56 5.13 -15.52
CA GLY A 82 14.90 5.11 -16.93
C GLY A 82 15.85 6.23 -17.32
N SER A 83 16.45 6.07 -18.50
CA SER A 83 17.10 7.19 -19.20
C SER A 83 16.07 8.20 -19.67
N LYS A 84 16.48 9.45 -19.86
CA LYS A 84 15.59 10.50 -20.38
C LYS A 84 14.97 10.08 -21.73
N GLU A 85 15.79 9.53 -22.62
CA GLU A 85 15.39 9.09 -23.95
C GLU A 85 14.36 7.95 -23.89
N SER A 86 14.54 6.98 -22.98
CA SER A 86 13.59 5.88 -22.83
C SER A 86 12.25 6.31 -22.21
N ILE A 87 12.29 7.28 -21.30
CA ILE A 87 11.09 7.89 -20.70
C ILE A 87 10.29 8.62 -21.77
N GLU A 88 10.94 9.48 -22.56
CA GLU A 88 10.30 10.22 -23.65
C GLU A 88 9.71 9.27 -24.70
N PHE A 89 10.47 8.24 -25.09
CA PHE A 89 10.00 7.21 -26.03
C PHE A 89 8.75 6.49 -25.51
N LEU A 90 8.76 6.02 -24.26
CA LEU A 90 7.63 5.28 -23.70
C LEU A 90 6.39 6.17 -23.58
N GLY A 91 6.55 7.43 -23.17
CA GLY A 91 5.46 8.40 -23.10
C GLY A 91 4.81 8.59 -24.47
N PHE A 92 5.62 8.92 -25.48
CA PHE A 92 5.14 9.11 -26.85
C PHE A 92 4.47 7.87 -27.43
N TRP A 93 5.07 6.69 -27.25
CA TRP A 93 4.51 5.43 -27.76
C TRP A 93 3.16 5.12 -27.12
N HIS A 94 3.04 5.27 -25.80
CA HIS A 94 1.82 4.96 -25.06
C HIS A 94 0.66 5.88 -25.49
N GLU A 95 0.91 7.19 -25.61
CA GLU A 95 -0.08 8.19 -26.04
C GLU A 95 -0.51 7.99 -27.49
N SER A 96 0.46 7.71 -28.39
CA SER A 96 0.20 7.44 -29.80
C SER A 96 -0.65 6.18 -29.97
N MET A 97 -0.33 5.11 -29.23
CA MET A 97 -1.06 3.85 -29.29
C MET A 97 -2.47 3.98 -28.71
N ALA A 98 -2.62 4.72 -27.59
CA ALA A 98 -3.93 5.02 -27.01
C ALA A 98 -4.82 5.78 -27.99
N SER A 99 -4.26 6.79 -28.67
CA SER A 99 -4.98 7.59 -29.67
C SER A 99 -5.42 6.73 -30.87
N LEU A 100 -4.53 5.87 -31.38
CA LEU A 100 -4.86 4.95 -32.48
C LEU A 100 -5.98 4.00 -32.10
N VAL A 101 -5.90 3.37 -30.92
CA VAL A 101 -6.90 2.43 -30.44
C VAL A 101 -8.23 3.13 -30.17
N MET A 102 -8.20 4.33 -29.57
CA MET A 102 -9.39 5.15 -29.34
C MET A 102 -10.10 5.47 -30.67
N ALA A 103 -9.35 5.91 -31.69
CA ALA A 103 -9.91 6.18 -33.01
C ALA A 103 -10.59 4.94 -33.62
N TYR A 104 -9.96 3.76 -33.53
CA TYR A 104 -10.56 2.51 -33.99
C TYR A 104 -11.84 2.16 -33.22
N CYS A 105 -11.84 2.31 -31.89
CA CYS A 105 -13.02 2.06 -31.06
C CYS A 105 -14.18 3.01 -31.41
N ILE A 106 -13.89 4.27 -31.72
CA ILE A 106 -14.89 5.25 -32.19
C ILE A 106 -15.48 4.83 -33.52
N ILE A 107 -14.65 4.48 -34.50
CA ILE A 107 -15.09 4.04 -35.84
C ILE A 107 -15.98 2.80 -35.75
N THR A 108 -15.61 1.85 -34.90
CA THR A 108 -16.37 0.60 -34.69
C THR A 108 -17.51 0.73 -33.70
N LYS A 109 -17.69 1.92 -33.09
CA LYS A 109 -18.69 2.21 -32.06
C LYS A 109 -18.65 1.23 -30.88
N ASP A 110 -17.44 0.81 -30.50
CA ASP A 110 -17.21 -0.02 -29.31
C ASP A 110 -17.23 0.85 -28.05
N PHE A 111 -18.44 1.21 -27.63
CA PHE A 111 -18.69 2.10 -26.49
C PHE A 111 -18.07 1.60 -25.18
N PHE A 112 -17.95 0.28 -25.00
CA PHE A 112 -17.33 -0.30 -23.82
C PHE A 112 -15.83 0.03 -23.77
N LYS A 113 -15.10 -0.20 -24.87
CA LYS A 113 -13.67 0.11 -24.94
C LYS A 113 -13.39 1.61 -24.91
N ILE A 114 -14.24 2.44 -25.54
CA ILE A 114 -14.14 3.91 -25.44
C ILE A 114 -14.18 4.35 -23.98
N LYS A 115 -15.21 3.94 -23.23
CA LYS A 115 -15.35 4.30 -21.81
C LYS A 115 -14.18 3.79 -20.97
N ARG A 116 -13.76 2.54 -21.19
CA ARG A 116 -12.66 1.93 -20.43
C ARG A 116 -11.33 2.64 -20.68
N LEU A 117 -10.99 2.92 -21.94
CA LEU A 117 -9.77 3.67 -22.27
C LEU A 117 -9.82 5.09 -21.75
N TYR A 118 -10.96 5.78 -21.90
CA TYR A 118 -11.11 7.14 -21.40
C TYR A 118 -10.93 7.21 -19.88
N LEU A 119 -11.58 6.32 -19.12
CA LEU A 119 -11.39 6.19 -17.67
C LEU A 119 -9.91 6.02 -17.30
N LEU A 120 -9.20 5.16 -18.02
CA LEU A 120 -7.79 4.91 -17.76
C LEU A 120 -6.91 6.13 -18.09
N MET A 121 -7.22 6.89 -19.14
CA MET A 121 -6.56 8.16 -19.44
C MET A 121 -6.87 9.23 -18.38
N SER A 122 -8.11 9.28 -17.90
CA SER A 122 -8.56 10.22 -16.86
C SER A 122 -7.82 10.05 -15.55
N THR A 123 -7.24 8.87 -15.26
CA THR A 123 -6.45 8.66 -14.03
C THR A 123 -5.28 9.63 -13.88
N SER A 124 -4.75 10.17 -14.98
CA SER A 124 -3.67 11.16 -14.96
C SER A 124 -4.14 12.60 -14.76
N LEU A 125 -5.45 12.88 -14.69
CA LEU A 125 -5.99 14.25 -14.59
C LEU A 125 -5.56 15.02 -13.34
N LYS A 126 -5.26 14.30 -12.25
CA LYS A 126 -4.78 14.91 -11.01
C LYS A 126 -3.36 15.48 -11.14
N GLU A 127 -2.54 14.84 -11.98
CA GLU A 127 -1.15 15.25 -12.22
C GLU A 127 -1.07 16.21 -13.42
N ASP A 128 -1.88 15.98 -14.45
CA ASP A 128 -1.96 16.79 -15.66
C ASP A 128 -3.44 17.08 -16.01
N PRO A 129 -3.92 18.32 -15.74
CA PRO A 129 -5.29 18.72 -16.07
C PRO A 129 -5.65 18.64 -17.56
N GLN A 130 -4.67 18.49 -18.45
CA GLN A 130 -4.88 18.38 -19.90
C GLN A 130 -4.83 16.93 -20.41
N ALA A 131 -4.63 15.94 -19.54
CA ALA A 131 -4.40 14.54 -19.92
C ALA A 131 -5.48 13.94 -20.84
N THR A 132 -6.74 14.37 -20.72
CA THR A 132 -7.87 13.85 -21.52
C THR A 132 -8.25 14.73 -22.70
N GLN A 133 -7.67 15.93 -22.85
CA GLN A 133 -8.16 16.97 -23.75
C GLN A 133 -8.29 16.49 -25.21
N GLU A 134 -7.25 15.84 -25.74
CA GLU A 134 -7.26 15.35 -27.13
C GLU A 134 -8.20 14.15 -27.33
N ALA A 135 -8.25 13.23 -26.36
CA ALA A 135 -9.18 12.10 -26.42
C ALA A 135 -10.64 12.57 -26.36
N ARG A 136 -10.94 13.55 -25.50
CA ARG A 136 -12.26 14.16 -25.37
C ARG A 136 -12.70 14.80 -26.67
N LYS A 137 -11.84 15.62 -27.26
CA LYS A 137 -12.08 16.24 -28.58
C LYS A 137 -12.34 15.20 -29.66
N LEU A 138 -11.54 14.13 -29.69
CA LEU A 138 -11.70 13.04 -30.66
C LEU A 138 -13.06 12.33 -30.49
N ILE A 139 -13.42 11.94 -29.27
CA ILE A 139 -14.69 11.27 -28.97
C ILE A 139 -15.87 12.15 -29.35
N LEU A 140 -15.93 13.39 -28.85
CA LEU A 140 -17.08 14.28 -29.04
C LEU A 140 -17.26 14.73 -30.49
N SER A 141 -16.19 14.75 -31.30
CA SER A 141 -16.29 15.03 -32.73
C SER A 141 -17.14 14.00 -33.50
N SER A 142 -17.18 12.76 -33.01
CA SER A 142 -17.88 11.63 -33.65
C SER A 142 -19.09 11.14 -32.86
N LEU A 143 -19.09 11.35 -31.53
CA LEU A 143 -20.09 10.90 -30.56
C LEU A 143 -20.43 12.05 -29.58
N PRO A 144 -21.18 13.09 -30.00
CA PRO A 144 -21.51 14.22 -29.12
C PRO A 144 -22.26 13.80 -27.85
N ASP A 145 -23.13 12.79 -27.95
CA ASP A 145 -23.94 12.27 -26.84
C ASP A 145 -23.12 11.61 -25.72
N PHE A 146 -21.80 11.45 -25.89
CA PHE A 146 -20.92 10.93 -24.85
C PHE A 146 -20.53 11.96 -23.78
N GLU A 147 -20.79 13.25 -23.99
CA GLU A 147 -20.36 14.34 -23.11
C GLU A 147 -20.63 14.08 -21.63
N GLU A 148 -21.88 13.76 -21.27
CA GLU A 148 -22.29 13.47 -19.90
C GLU A 148 -21.54 12.27 -19.29
N ALA A 149 -21.25 11.24 -20.11
CA ALA A 149 -20.50 10.08 -19.66
C ALA A 149 -19.02 10.40 -19.41
N LEU A 150 -18.43 11.29 -20.22
CA LEU A 150 -17.06 11.74 -20.03
C LEU A 150 -16.96 12.62 -18.77
N ASP A 151 -17.90 13.54 -18.58
CA ASP A 151 -17.98 14.40 -17.38
C ASP A 151 -18.08 13.56 -16.11
N SER A 152 -18.99 12.58 -16.09
CA SER A 152 -19.15 11.67 -14.95
C SER A 152 -17.86 10.90 -14.63
N ILE A 153 -17.10 10.47 -15.64
CA ILE A 153 -15.81 9.80 -15.44
C ILE A 153 -14.81 10.77 -14.80
N GLU A 154 -14.65 11.97 -15.35
CA GLU A 154 -13.69 12.96 -14.86
C GLU A 154 -14.02 13.41 -13.44
N GLU A 155 -15.30 13.71 -13.15
CA GLU A 155 -15.79 14.01 -11.81
C GLU A 155 -15.50 12.88 -10.82
N SER A 156 -15.70 11.62 -11.23
CA SER A 156 -15.43 10.48 -10.35
C SER A 156 -13.95 10.37 -9.97
N ILE A 157 -13.03 10.66 -10.91
CA ILE A 157 -11.60 10.64 -10.64
C ILE A 157 -11.19 11.83 -9.76
N LEU A 158 -11.68 13.02 -10.07
CA LEU A 158 -11.33 14.24 -9.34
C LEU A 158 -11.94 14.30 -7.93
N SER A 159 -13.09 13.63 -7.71
CA SER A 159 -13.75 13.52 -6.40
C SER A 159 -13.17 12.43 -5.51
N VAL A 160 -12.36 11.51 -6.04
CA VAL A 160 -11.56 10.60 -5.20
C VAL A 160 -10.53 11.43 -4.45
N ASP A 161 -10.76 11.64 -3.16
CA ASP A 161 -9.82 12.32 -2.29
C ASP A 161 -8.60 11.42 -2.04
N ASP A 162 -7.49 11.69 -2.72
CA ASP A 162 -6.20 11.02 -2.43
C ASP A 162 -5.67 11.39 -1.04
N ASN A 163 -6.28 12.39 -0.38
CA ASN A 163 -5.90 12.90 0.93
C ASN A 163 -6.89 12.51 2.04
N LYS A 164 -7.54 11.34 1.97
CA LYS A 164 -7.90 10.70 3.24
C LYS A 164 -6.59 10.34 3.94
N ASP A 165 -6.14 11.28 4.79
CA ASP A 165 -5.03 11.10 5.71
C ASP A 165 -5.15 9.69 6.31
N PHE A 166 -4.12 8.86 6.17
CA PHE A 166 -4.16 7.49 6.67
C PHE A 166 -4.58 7.45 8.15
N TYR A 167 -4.16 8.46 8.92
CA TYR A 167 -4.52 8.61 10.33
C TYR A 167 -5.99 8.98 10.58
N SER A 168 -6.71 9.46 9.57
CA SER A 168 -8.15 9.76 9.60
C SER A 168 -9.03 8.55 9.31
N LEU A 169 -8.46 7.47 8.75
CA LEU A 169 -9.15 6.21 8.51
C LEU A 169 -9.50 5.51 9.84
N SER A 170 -10.58 4.73 9.81
CA SER A 170 -10.89 3.83 10.93
C SER A 170 -9.84 2.72 11.04
N ILE A 171 -9.71 2.13 12.23
CA ILE A 171 -8.78 1.03 12.48
C ILE A 171 -9.00 -0.13 11.51
N GLU A 172 -10.26 -0.45 11.18
CA GLU A 172 -10.58 -1.55 10.27
C GLU A 172 -10.24 -1.20 8.81
N GLU A 173 -10.40 0.05 8.38
CA GLU A 173 -9.92 0.51 7.07
C GLU A 173 -8.38 0.47 6.98
N GLN A 174 -7.67 0.86 8.05
CA GLN A 174 -6.21 0.78 8.12
C GLN A 174 -5.72 -0.68 8.08
N LYS A 175 -6.37 -1.59 8.81
CA LYS A 175 -6.07 -3.03 8.74
C LYS A 175 -6.33 -3.59 7.35
N ALA A 176 -7.46 -3.24 6.72
CA ALA A 176 -7.78 -3.68 5.36
C ALA A 176 -6.74 -3.20 4.34
N TYR A 177 -6.23 -1.97 4.49
CA TYR A 177 -5.11 -1.46 3.70
C TYR A 177 -3.87 -2.36 3.81
N PHE A 178 -3.45 -2.69 5.04
CA PHE A 178 -2.29 -3.57 5.24
C PHE A 178 -2.51 -5.00 4.75
N THR A 179 -3.71 -5.56 4.92
CA THR A 179 -4.07 -6.88 4.39
C THR A 179 -3.94 -6.91 2.87
N ASN A 180 -4.49 -5.91 2.18
CA ASN A 180 -4.41 -5.83 0.72
C ASN A 180 -2.95 -5.67 0.24
N MET A 181 -2.18 -4.83 0.92
CA MET A 181 -0.75 -4.66 0.63
C MET A 181 0.03 -5.97 0.82
N ALA A 182 -0.23 -6.69 1.91
CA ALA A 182 0.42 -7.95 2.20
C ALA A 182 0.09 -9.03 1.16
N LYS A 183 -1.18 -9.16 0.75
CA LYS A 183 -1.60 -10.05 -0.34
C LYS A 183 -0.88 -9.74 -1.64
N ASN A 184 -0.77 -8.47 -2.01
CA ASN A 184 -0.07 -8.03 -3.23
C ASN A 184 1.44 -8.35 -3.19
N LEU A 185 2.02 -8.44 -2.00
CA LEU A 185 3.42 -8.82 -1.78
C LEU A 185 3.63 -10.34 -1.64
N GLY A 186 2.57 -11.15 -1.79
CA GLY A 186 2.64 -12.61 -1.60
C GLY A 186 2.73 -13.04 -0.13
N MET A 187 2.36 -12.17 0.80
CA MET A 187 2.35 -12.40 2.25
C MET A 187 0.90 -12.50 2.76
N ASP A 188 0.09 -13.33 2.12
CA ASP A 188 -1.35 -13.43 2.41
C ASP A 188 -1.60 -13.89 3.86
N PRO A 189 -2.19 -13.07 4.75
CA PRO A 189 -2.49 -13.46 6.12
C PRO A 189 -3.63 -14.47 6.25
N ASP A 190 -4.42 -14.68 5.19
CA ASP A 190 -5.52 -15.65 5.17
C ASP A 190 -5.06 -17.03 4.67
N ASP A 191 -3.82 -17.15 4.17
CA ASP A 191 -3.23 -18.41 3.71
C ASP A 191 -2.50 -19.12 4.87
N PRO A 192 -3.00 -20.26 5.36
CA PRO A 192 -2.40 -20.99 6.48
C PRO A 192 -1.01 -21.57 6.16
N GLU A 193 -0.67 -21.73 4.87
CA GLU A 193 0.64 -22.25 4.44
C GLU A 193 1.67 -21.11 4.25
N SER A 194 1.24 -19.85 4.34
CA SER A 194 2.12 -18.69 4.17
C SER A 194 2.88 -18.37 5.46
N GLU A 195 4.17 -18.73 5.49
CA GLU A 195 5.07 -18.43 6.63
C GLU A 195 5.12 -16.92 6.93
N TYR A 196 5.20 -16.09 5.89
CA TYR A 196 5.16 -14.63 6.03
C TYR A 196 3.75 -14.12 6.35
N GLY A 197 2.71 -14.76 5.82
CA GLY A 197 1.31 -14.48 6.13
C GLY A 197 1.02 -14.56 7.63
N HIS A 198 1.59 -15.55 8.33
CA HIS A 198 1.43 -15.68 9.77
C HIS A 198 1.97 -14.48 10.57
N ILE A 199 3.08 -13.89 10.12
CA ILE A 199 3.66 -12.69 10.74
C ILE A 199 2.73 -11.49 10.54
N VAL A 200 2.13 -11.36 9.35
CA VAL A 200 1.16 -10.30 9.04
C VAL A 200 -0.12 -10.47 9.85
N GLU A 201 -0.66 -11.69 9.92
CA GLU A 201 -1.84 -12.03 10.72
C GLU A 201 -1.64 -11.64 12.19
N MET A 202 -0.47 -11.98 12.75
CA MET A 202 -0.11 -11.61 14.12
C MET A 202 -0.01 -10.09 14.30
N GLY A 203 0.60 -9.39 13.32
CA GLY A 203 0.68 -7.94 13.36
C GLY A 203 -0.68 -7.24 13.30
N LEU A 204 -1.63 -7.78 12.51
CA LEU A 204 -3.00 -7.28 12.45
C LEU A 204 -3.75 -7.48 13.78
N LYS A 205 -3.53 -8.62 14.46
CA LYS A 205 -4.06 -8.88 15.80
C LYS A 205 -3.47 -7.96 16.87
N ASN A 206 -2.19 -7.57 16.72
CA ASN A 206 -1.51 -6.63 17.62
C ASN A 206 -1.79 -5.15 17.30
N TYR A 207 -2.46 -4.84 16.18
CA TYR A 207 -2.57 -3.49 15.63
C TYR A 207 -3.23 -2.47 16.57
N ASP A 208 -4.31 -2.89 17.25
CA ASP A 208 -5.08 -2.09 18.19
C ASP A 208 -4.94 -2.65 19.61
N PRO A 209 -4.20 -1.98 20.51
CA PRO A 209 -3.97 -2.44 21.88
C PRO A 209 -5.06 -1.96 22.86
N SER A 210 -6.18 -1.44 22.37
CA SER A 210 -7.24 -0.83 23.20
C SER A 210 -7.71 -1.74 24.35
N SER A 211 -7.84 -3.05 24.12
CA SER A 211 -8.28 -4.02 25.13
C SER A 211 -7.32 -4.12 26.33
N ILE A 212 -6.04 -3.84 26.10
CA ILE A 212 -4.99 -3.84 27.12
C ILE A 212 -4.91 -2.46 27.79
N MET A 213 -4.77 -1.41 26.97
CA MET A 213 -4.47 -0.05 27.44
C MET A 213 -5.65 0.63 28.16
N ARG A 214 -6.88 0.11 28.01
CA ARG A 214 -8.05 0.56 28.78
C ARG A 214 -7.95 0.22 30.27
N ASN A 215 -7.23 -0.85 30.62
CA ASN A 215 -7.23 -1.36 31.99
C ASN A 215 -6.52 -0.43 32.98
N CYS A 216 -5.55 0.37 32.51
CA CYS A 216 -4.92 1.39 33.33
C CYS A 216 -4.33 2.51 32.47
N GLU A 217 -4.50 3.77 32.89
CA GLU A 217 -3.93 4.97 32.27
C GLU A 217 -2.40 4.94 32.23
N SER A 218 -1.76 4.22 33.16
CA SER A 218 -0.31 4.05 33.21
C SER A 218 0.21 2.97 32.27
N LEU A 219 -0.65 2.16 31.64
CA LEU A 219 -0.23 1.18 30.66
C LEU A 219 0.04 1.85 29.31
N PHE A 220 1.14 1.43 28.69
CA PHE A 220 1.55 1.86 27.38
C PHE A 220 2.13 0.69 26.59
N VAL A 221 1.60 0.45 25.39
CA VAL A 221 2.21 -0.45 24.42
C VAL A 221 3.15 0.37 23.56
N HIS A 222 4.43 0.04 23.59
CA HIS A 222 5.42 0.63 22.71
C HIS A 222 5.78 -0.37 21.61
N TYR A 223 5.27 -0.08 20.41
CA TYR A 223 5.54 -0.88 19.23
C TYR A 223 6.99 -0.71 18.78
N ARG A 224 7.61 -1.84 18.46
CA ARG A 224 8.96 -1.93 17.91
C ARG A 224 8.93 -2.83 16.68
N PRO A 225 8.46 -2.30 15.54
CA PRO A 225 8.44 -3.08 14.32
C PRO A 225 9.87 -3.49 13.95
N GLY A 226 10.03 -4.72 13.48
CA GLY A 226 11.35 -5.26 13.18
C GLY A 226 11.31 -6.39 12.17
N GLY A 227 12.37 -6.48 11.36
CA GLY A 227 12.49 -7.47 10.30
C GLY A 227 11.83 -7.05 8.99
N ILE A 228 12.08 -7.86 7.96
CA ILE A 228 11.78 -7.53 6.55
C ILE A 228 10.29 -7.30 6.29
N ILE A 229 9.40 -8.04 6.97
CA ILE A 229 7.95 -7.95 6.79
C ILE A 229 7.41 -6.62 7.35
N ALA A 230 7.87 -6.25 8.54
CA ALA A 230 7.48 -5.00 9.19
C ALA A 230 7.89 -3.77 8.38
N GLN A 231 9.11 -3.82 7.84
CA GLN A 231 9.66 -2.77 6.99
C GLN A 231 8.94 -2.71 5.62
N SER A 232 8.63 -3.86 5.02
CA SER A 232 7.94 -3.94 3.74
C SER A 232 6.51 -3.39 3.80
N LEU A 233 5.80 -3.65 4.89
CA LEU A 233 4.43 -3.17 5.08
C LEU A 233 4.34 -1.79 5.72
N ARG A 234 5.39 -1.33 6.40
CA ARG A 234 5.38 -0.17 7.30
C ARG A 234 4.29 -0.25 8.38
N MET A 235 3.92 -1.46 8.79
CA MET A 235 2.93 -1.66 9.84
C MET A 235 3.62 -1.67 11.20
N HIS A 236 3.24 -0.72 12.08
CA HIS A 236 3.88 -0.50 13.38
C HIS A 236 3.83 -1.74 14.28
N SER A 237 2.78 -2.54 14.15
CA SER A 237 2.52 -3.72 14.98
C SER A 237 3.09 -5.03 14.43
N THR A 238 3.91 -4.98 13.38
CA THR A 238 4.47 -6.17 12.75
C THR A 238 5.90 -6.42 13.20
N GLY A 239 6.21 -7.67 13.56
CA GLY A 239 7.56 -8.12 13.83
C GLY A 239 8.25 -7.40 15.00
N GLY A 240 9.53 -7.71 15.20
CA GLY A 240 10.33 -7.15 16.30
C GLY A 240 9.82 -7.53 17.70
N MET A 241 10.26 -6.78 18.71
CA MET A 241 9.94 -7.05 20.13
C MET A 241 9.17 -5.88 20.73
N HIS A 242 7.84 -5.96 20.66
CA HIS A 242 6.96 -4.94 21.22
C HIS A 242 7.01 -4.97 22.75
N LEU A 243 6.91 -3.79 23.37
CA LEU A 243 6.97 -3.65 24.82
C LEU A 243 5.61 -3.29 25.39
N LEU A 244 5.26 -3.91 26.51
CA LEU A 244 4.22 -3.45 27.40
C LEU A 244 4.87 -2.81 28.63
N VAL A 245 4.55 -1.55 28.89
CA VAL A 245 5.22 -0.73 29.91
C VAL A 245 4.18 -0.12 30.87
N CYS A 246 4.47 -0.16 32.16
CA CYS A 246 3.82 0.70 33.15
C CYS A 246 4.63 1.99 33.30
N LEU A 247 4.14 3.09 32.72
CA LEU A 247 4.82 4.39 32.74
C LEU A 247 5.03 4.95 34.16
N LYS A 248 4.17 4.58 35.11
CA LYS A 248 4.22 5.06 36.49
C LYS A 248 5.28 4.35 37.34
N HIS A 249 5.38 3.02 37.23
CA HIS A 249 6.28 2.21 38.07
C HIS A 249 7.52 1.70 37.34
N GLY A 250 7.59 1.87 36.02
CA GLY A 250 8.74 1.48 35.21
C GLY A 250 8.87 -0.03 34.95
N TYR A 251 7.82 -0.81 35.19
CA TYR A 251 7.77 -2.22 34.78
C TYR A 251 7.63 -2.33 33.27
N ALA A 252 8.39 -3.24 32.64
CA ALA A 252 8.32 -3.46 31.21
C ALA A 252 8.55 -4.93 30.87
N HIS A 253 7.70 -5.51 30.03
CA HIS A 253 7.93 -6.81 29.41
C HIS A 253 7.91 -6.69 27.87
N GLY A 254 8.72 -7.50 27.21
CA GLY A 254 8.79 -7.57 25.75
C GLY A 254 8.20 -8.86 25.20
N THR A 255 7.61 -8.80 24.00
CA THR A 255 7.17 -9.98 23.26
C THR A 255 7.37 -9.78 21.76
N GLY A 256 7.77 -10.84 21.06
CA GLY A 256 7.64 -10.93 19.60
C GLY A 256 6.35 -11.63 19.16
N ASN A 257 5.45 -11.93 20.10
CA ASN A 257 4.19 -12.64 19.89
C ASN A 257 2.98 -11.70 20.13
N LEU A 258 1.79 -12.26 20.36
CA LEU A 258 0.57 -11.51 20.68
C LEU A 258 0.72 -10.71 21.99
N LEU A 259 0.41 -9.42 21.92
CA LEU A 259 0.38 -8.51 23.06
C LEU A 259 -0.69 -8.90 24.08
N SER A 260 -1.81 -9.46 23.61
CA SER A 260 -2.89 -9.95 24.49
C SER A 260 -2.39 -11.03 25.44
N ARG A 261 -1.60 -11.99 24.94
CA ARG A 261 -0.98 -13.05 25.75
C ARG A 261 0.09 -12.51 26.69
N LEU A 262 0.85 -11.50 26.27
CA LEU A 262 1.82 -10.85 27.18
C LEU A 262 1.13 -10.17 28.36
N TYR A 263 -0.01 -9.52 28.09
CA TYR A 263 -0.78 -8.84 29.11
C TYR A 263 -1.49 -9.82 30.04
N ASP A 264 -2.23 -10.77 29.48
CA ASP A 264 -3.09 -11.71 30.21
C ASP A 264 -3.01 -13.10 29.54
N ASP A 265 -2.38 -14.05 30.23
CA ASP A 265 -2.21 -15.45 29.78
C ASP A 265 -2.99 -16.41 30.69
N SER A 266 -4.19 -15.99 31.14
CA SER A 266 -5.03 -16.75 32.09
C SER A 266 -5.33 -18.19 31.64
N ASP A 267 -5.30 -18.46 30.33
CA ASP A 267 -5.59 -19.79 29.74
C ASP A 267 -4.34 -20.47 29.15
N GLY A 268 -3.14 -19.91 29.38
CA GLY A 268 -1.90 -20.33 28.73
C GLY A 268 -0.87 -21.00 29.64
N PRO A 269 0.26 -21.46 29.07
CA PRO A 269 1.31 -22.16 29.79
C PRO A 269 2.07 -21.27 30.78
N SER A 270 1.89 -19.94 30.70
CA SER A 270 2.54 -18.95 31.58
C SER A 270 1.57 -18.40 32.65
N PHE A 271 0.51 -19.14 32.99
CA PHE A 271 -0.45 -18.77 34.02
C PHE A 271 0.24 -18.35 35.33
N GLY A 272 -0.12 -17.17 35.86
CA GLY A 272 0.51 -16.55 37.04
C GLY A 272 1.74 -15.69 36.74
N HIS A 273 2.20 -15.65 35.49
CA HIS A 273 3.38 -14.89 35.06
C HIS A 273 3.08 -13.83 33.99
N SER A 274 1.81 -13.53 33.71
CA SER A 274 1.45 -12.45 32.79
C SER A 274 1.76 -11.06 33.38
N PHE A 275 1.87 -10.03 32.53
CA PHE A 275 2.11 -8.66 33.02
C PHE A 275 1.01 -8.21 33.98
N LYS A 276 -0.24 -8.58 33.70
CA LYS A 276 -1.40 -8.23 34.52
C LYS A 276 -1.32 -8.83 35.92
N GLU A 277 -1.04 -10.13 36.02
CA GLU A 277 -0.95 -10.82 37.31
C GLU A 277 0.22 -10.32 38.16
N GLN A 278 1.37 -10.06 37.51
CA GLN A 278 2.58 -9.60 38.20
C GLN A 278 2.50 -8.14 38.64
N HIS A 279 1.86 -7.28 37.85
CA HIS A 279 1.99 -5.82 38.02
C HIS A 279 0.68 -5.04 38.08
N CYS A 280 -0.46 -5.59 37.66
CA CYS A 280 -1.73 -4.86 37.60
C CYS A 280 -2.75 -5.30 38.65
N ASP A 281 -2.98 -6.60 38.86
CA ASP A 281 -4.10 -7.11 39.67
C ASP A 281 -4.06 -6.66 41.14
N LYS A 282 -2.85 -6.44 41.67
CA LYS A 282 -2.62 -5.97 43.06
C LYS A 282 -2.11 -4.53 43.12
N CYS A 283 -2.15 -3.80 42.01
CA CYS A 283 -1.63 -2.43 41.95
C CYS A 283 -2.63 -1.44 42.54
N SER A 284 -2.27 -0.84 43.68
CA SER A 284 -3.08 0.19 44.35
C SER A 284 -3.22 1.50 43.56
N ASP A 285 -2.33 1.70 42.58
CA ASP A 285 -2.27 2.88 41.72
C ASP A 285 -3.00 2.70 40.38
N CYS A 286 -3.59 1.54 40.15
CA CYS A 286 -4.29 1.23 38.91
C CYS A 286 -5.52 2.12 38.72
N LYS A 287 -5.56 2.85 37.60
CA LYS A 287 -6.66 3.73 37.23
C LYS A 287 -7.11 3.44 35.80
N PRO A 288 -8.24 2.74 35.58
CA PRO A 288 -8.74 2.45 34.25
C PRO A 288 -8.99 3.72 33.44
N ARG A 289 -8.74 3.67 32.13
CA ARG A 289 -9.05 4.80 31.24
C ARG A 289 -10.57 5.00 31.13
N PRO A 290 -11.04 6.23 30.88
CA PRO A 290 -12.46 6.50 30.64
C PRO A 290 -13.03 5.69 29.46
N LYS A 291 -14.34 5.42 29.46
CA LYS A 291 -14.99 4.56 28.45
C LYS A 291 -14.94 5.15 27.04
N GLU A 292 -14.96 6.48 26.98
CA GLU A 292 -14.86 7.32 25.80
C GLU A 292 -13.44 7.37 25.22
N TRP A 293 -12.42 6.93 25.97
CA TRP A 293 -11.06 6.88 25.46
C TRP A 293 -10.95 5.89 24.29
N ARG A 294 -10.31 6.34 23.22
CA ARG A 294 -10.11 5.59 21.99
C ARG A 294 -8.64 5.61 21.66
N TRP A 295 -8.07 4.44 21.40
CA TRP A 295 -6.77 4.38 20.76
C TRP A 295 -6.90 4.79 19.29
N SER A 296 -5.91 5.51 18.78
CA SER A 296 -5.71 5.74 17.35
C SER A 296 -4.21 5.80 17.09
N LEU A 297 -3.80 5.49 15.86
CA LEU A 297 -2.39 5.56 15.49
C LEU A 297 -1.85 7.00 15.64
N LYS A 298 -2.66 8.01 15.33
CA LYS A 298 -2.32 9.42 15.53
C LYS A 298 -2.05 9.77 17.00
N TRP A 299 -2.92 9.28 17.89
CA TRP A 299 -2.73 9.44 19.33
C TRP A 299 -1.45 8.73 19.79
N TYR A 300 -1.19 7.53 19.27
CA TYR A 300 -0.01 6.76 19.63
C TYR A 300 1.29 7.50 19.31
N GLU A 301 1.43 8.07 18.11
CA GLU A 301 2.64 8.81 17.73
C GLU A 301 2.92 10.00 18.64
N SER A 302 1.88 10.76 19.00
CA SER A 302 2.00 11.87 19.96
C SER A 302 2.41 11.34 21.34
N ALA A 303 1.78 10.25 21.79
CA ALA A 303 2.07 9.66 23.10
C ALA A 303 3.46 9.01 23.18
N VAL A 304 4.02 8.49 22.08
CA VAL A 304 5.42 8.03 22.03
C VAL A 304 6.36 9.20 22.28
N GLU A 305 6.11 10.34 21.66
CA GLU A 305 6.93 11.53 21.83
C GLU A 305 6.88 12.04 23.27
N ASP A 306 5.67 12.16 23.83
CA ASP A 306 5.45 12.60 25.22
C ASP A 306 6.16 11.70 26.25
N ASN A 307 6.37 10.42 25.91
CA ASN A 307 6.96 9.42 26.81
C ASN A 307 8.39 9.00 26.42
N ARG A 308 9.03 9.71 25.48
CA ARG A 308 10.34 9.36 24.92
C ARG A 308 11.41 9.10 25.98
N ASP A 309 11.45 9.91 27.04
CA ASP A 309 12.43 9.79 28.14
C ASP A 309 12.30 8.48 28.92
N ILE A 310 11.08 7.97 29.10
CA ILE A 310 10.84 6.70 29.78
C ILE A 310 11.13 5.55 28.82
N LEU A 311 10.64 5.65 27.58
CA LEU A 311 10.75 4.58 26.58
C LEU A 311 12.20 4.32 26.15
N SER A 312 13.04 5.37 26.11
CA SER A 312 14.47 5.25 25.74
C SER A 312 15.32 4.47 26.74
N LYS A 313 14.83 4.26 27.98
CA LYS A 313 15.52 3.46 29.01
C LYS A 313 15.54 1.98 28.69
N TYR A 314 14.59 1.50 27.90
CA TYR A 314 14.48 0.09 27.53
C TYR A 314 15.24 -0.16 26.24
N LYS A 315 16.57 -0.28 26.31
CA LYS A 315 17.41 -0.72 25.18
C LYS A 315 17.45 -2.25 25.17
N PHE A 316 16.51 -2.84 24.45
CA PHE A 316 16.52 -4.25 24.07
C PHE A 316 16.73 -4.28 22.56
#